data_AF-A0A1Y1N608-F1
#
_entry.id   AF-A0A1Y1N608-F1
#
_cell.length_a   1.000
_cell.length_b   1.000
_cell.length_c   1.000
_cell.angle_alpha   90.00
_cell.angle_beta   90.00
_cell.angle_gamma   90.00
#
_symmetry.space_group_name_H-M   'P 1'
#
loop_
_entity.id
_entity.type
_entity.pdbx_description
1 polymer ?
#
loop_
_entity_poly.entity_id
_entity_poly.type
_entity_poly.pdbx_seq_one_letter_code
_entity_poly.pdbx_strand_id
1 'polypeptide(L)'
;TVFDVVLGLLRDPAQWHPITLSRAIFHALSILKSSYDHDFVKVHSLLHTIANLPQQVIAKSSDTTLGGLAACTEEPGSLRSEIMKSPDFWAILRILAGNPDCATSVFAILENGATGNPPAIVADNYEAAIGLLNFFASAAAPIEPSELNSVPNQRRVQKPLKPDNESVERGCRAIITLQHM
;
A
#
# COMPACT_ATOMS: atom_id res chain seq x y z
N THR A 1 -18.72 17.91 11.62
CA THR A 1 -17.33 18.35 11.90
C THR A 1 -16.55 18.45 10.61
N VAL A 2 -15.34 19.03 10.60
CA VAL A 2 -14.49 19.06 9.39
C VAL A 2 -14.24 17.65 8.86
N PHE A 3 -14.02 16.68 9.76
CA PHE A 3 -13.84 15.28 9.39
C PHE A 3 -15.08 14.70 8.71
N ASP A 4 -16.29 14.97 9.20
CA ASP A 4 -17.52 14.48 8.55
C ASP A 4 -17.66 14.99 7.12
N VAL A 5 -17.25 16.23 6.86
CA VAL A 5 -17.25 16.81 5.50
C VAL A 5 -16.23 16.09 4.62
N VAL A 6 -15.00 15.88 5.10
CA VAL A 6 -13.96 15.15 4.36
C VAL A 6 -14.39 13.71 4.08
N LEU A 7 -14.95 13.02 5.07
CA LEU A 7 -15.45 11.66 4.92
C LEU A 7 -16.64 11.60 3.96
N GLY A 8 -17.50 12.62 3.95
CA GLY A 8 -18.59 12.79 2.99
C GLY A 8 -18.09 12.83 1.54
N LEU A 9 -16.94 13.47 1.27
CA LEU A 9 -16.33 13.47 -0.06
C LEU A 9 -15.91 12.07 -0.50
N LEU A 10 -15.37 11.27 0.43
CA LEU A 10 -14.91 9.90 0.14
C LEU A 10 -16.05 8.91 -0.04
N ARG A 11 -17.22 9.16 0.57
CA ARG A 11 -18.40 8.29 0.46
C ARG A 11 -19.12 8.37 -0.88
N ASP A 12 -18.95 9.46 -1.62
CA ASP A 12 -19.55 9.63 -2.95
C ASP A 12 -18.49 9.96 -4.02
N PRO A 13 -17.58 9.01 -4.31
CA PRO A 13 -16.43 9.28 -5.17
C PRO A 13 -16.80 9.58 -6.62
N ALA A 14 -18.02 9.26 -7.06
CA ALA A 14 -18.48 9.53 -8.42
C ALA A 14 -18.77 11.02 -8.68
N GLN A 15 -19.04 11.80 -7.63
CA GLN A 15 -19.39 13.22 -7.74
C GLN A 15 -18.17 14.15 -7.75
N TRP A 16 -16.98 13.62 -7.50
CA TRP A 16 -15.79 14.44 -7.26
C TRP A 16 -14.66 14.12 -8.23
N HIS A 17 -13.91 15.16 -8.58
CA HIS A 17 -12.69 14.98 -9.36
C HIS A 17 -11.66 14.16 -8.55
N PRO A 18 -10.86 13.25 -9.18
CA PRO A 18 -9.87 12.44 -8.47
C PRO A 18 -8.87 13.23 -7.62
N ILE A 19 -8.54 14.47 -8.03
CA ILE A 19 -7.67 15.35 -7.24
C ILE A 19 -8.32 15.72 -5.90
N THR A 20 -9.64 16.00 -5.88
CA THR A 20 -10.38 16.31 -4.66
C THR A 20 -10.38 15.09 -3.73
N LEU A 21 -10.62 13.90 -4.27
CA LEU A 21 -10.59 12.66 -3.50
C LEU A 21 -9.20 12.37 -2.95
N SER A 22 -8.15 12.58 -3.75
CA SER A 22 -6.75 12.47 -3.33
C SER A 22 -6.43 13.38 -2.14
N ARG A 23 -6.89 14.64 -2.15
CA ARG A 23 -6.73 15.55 -1.01
C ARG A 23 -7.57 15.13 0.18
N ALA A 24 -8.79 14.66 -0.04
CA ALA A 24 -9.67 14.18 1.02
C ALA A 24 -9.06 12.97 1.75
N ILE A 25 -8.47 12.00 1.03
CA ILE A 25 -7.75 10.86 1.61
C ILE A 25 -6.61 11.36 2.51
N PHE A 26 -5.75 12.23 1.99
CA PHE A 26 -4.63 12.78 2.75
C PHE A 26 -5.10 13.47 4.04
N HIS A 27 -6.09 14.36 3.93
CA HIS A 27 -6.59 15.08 5.10
C HIS A 27 -7.31 14.17 6.09
N ALA A 28 -8.04 13.16 5.63
CA ALA A 28 -8.68 12.18 6.52
C ALA A 28 -7.65 11.40 7.32
N LEU A 29 -6.55 10.95 6.68
CA LEU A 29 -5.45 10.25 7.35
C LEU A 29 -4.67 11.18 8.30
N SER A 30 -4.42 12.42 7.91
CA SER A 30 -3.77 13.41 8.78
C SER A 30 -4.63 13.74 10.01
N ILE A 31 -5.96 13.88 9.84
CA ILE A 31 -6.88 14.05 10.96
C ILE A 31 -6.86 12.80 11.85
N LEU A 32 -6.88 11.59 11.27
CA LEU A 32 -6.77 10.35 12.03
C LEU A 32 -5.50 10.36 12.90
N LYS A 33 -4.32 10.63 12.33
CA LYS A 33 -3.05 10.69 13.08
C LYS A 33 -3.14 11.67 14.24
N SER A 34 -3.57 12.90 13.98
CA SER A 34 -3.59 13.97 14.99
C SER A 34 -4.70 13.84 16.04
N SER A 35 -5.69 12.98 15.82
CA SER A 35 -6.85 12.83 16.72
C SER A 35 -7.03 11.43 17.29
N TYR A 36 -6.04 10.55 17.10
CA TYR A 36 -6.11 9.15 17.50
C TYR A 36 -6.40 8.98 19.00
N ASP A 37 -5.74 9.76 19.85
CA ASP A 37 -5.92 9.72 21.32
C ASP A 37 -7.24 10.36 21.81
N HIS A 38 -8.03 10.91 20.88
CA HIS A 38 -9.32 11.54 21.18
C HIS A 38 -10.52 10.71 20.72
N ASP A 39 -10.28 9.49 20.23
CA ASP A 39 -11.33 8.55 19.78
C ASP A 39 -12.26 9.13 18.69
N PHE A 40 -11.80 10.19 18.02
CA PHE A 40 -12.59 11.03 17.13
C PHE A 40 -12.82 10.37 15.76
N VAL A 41 -11.79 9.69 15.24
CA VAL A 41 -11.85 8.93 14.00
C VAL A 41 -11.69 7.45 14.30
N LYS A 42 -12.63 6.63 13.83
CA LYS A 42 -12.49 5.17 13.90
C LYS A 42 -11.62 4.67 12.74
N VAL A 43 -10.44 4.14 13.05
CA VAL A 43 -9.44 3.66 12.08
C VAL A 43 -10.08 2.72 11.07
N HIS A 44 -10.79 1.69 11.54
CA HIS A 44 -11.45 0.70 10.69
C HIS A 44 -12.43 1.35 9.69
N SER A 45 -13.30 2.25 10.15
CA SER A 45 -14.28 2.93 9.30
C SER A 45 -13.61 3.77 8.20
N LEU A 46 -12.54 4.49 8.55
CA LEU A 46 -11.81 5.29 7.58
C LEU A 46 -11.10 4.40 6.55
N LEU A 47 -10.35 3.39 6.99
CA LEU A 47 -9.64 2.49 6.08
C LEU A 47 -10.61 1.75 5.16
N HIS A 48 -11.74 1.27 5.70
CA HIS A 48 -12.79 0.64 4.90
C HIS A 48 -13.37 1.58 3.85
N THR A 49 -13.59 2.86 4.20
CA THR A 49 -14.06 3.86 3.24
C THR A 49 -13.03 4.08 2.12
N ILE A 50 -11.73 4.16 2.45
CA ILE A 50 -10.66 4.34 1.47
C ILE A 50 -10.51 3.10 0.58
N ALA A 51 -10.53 1.89 1.15
CA ALA A 51 -10.38 0.63 0.42
C ALA A 51 -11.52 0.37 -0.58
N ASN A 52 -12.71 0.89 -0.31
CA ASN A 52 -13.87 0.79 -1.19
C ASN A 52 -13.93 1.89 -2.27
N LEU A 53 -12.98 2.84 -2.30
CA LEU A 53 -12.91 3.79 -3.39
C LEU A 53 -12.63 3.04 -4.71
N PRO A 54 -13.10 3.55 -5.86
CA PRO A 54 -12.76 2.97 -7.16
C PRO A 54 -11.24 2.84 -7.31
N GLN A 55 -10.74 1.69 -7.76
CA GLN A 55 -9.30 1.41 -7.86
C GLN A 55 -8.54 2.51 -8.65
N GLN A 56 -9.18 3.07 -9.67
CA GLN A 56 -8.66 4.19 -10.47
C GLN A 56 -8.44 5.47 -9.64
N VAL A 57 -9.28 5.72 -8.63
CA VAL A 57 -9.12 6.83 -7.69
C VAL A 57 -7.92 6.57 -6.80
N ILE A 58 -7.85 5.38 -6.18
CA ILE A 58 -6.74 4.97 -5.29
C ILE A 58 -5.40 5.05 -6.03
N ALA A 59 -5.35 4.57 -7.27
CA ALA A 59 -4.15 4.62 -8.11
C ALA A 59 -3.73 6.07 -8.44
N LYS A 60 -4.68 6.96 -8.74
CA LYS A 60 -4.41 8.39 -9.00
C LYS A 60 -4.09 9.18 -7.73
N SER A 61 -4.38 8.64 -6.56
CA SER A 61 -4.05 9.21 -5.25
C SER A 61 -2.90 8.47 -4.58
N SER A 62 -2.04 7.78 -5.33
CA SER A 62 -0.97 6.95 -4.77
C SER A 62 -0.11 7.70 -3.77
N ASP A 63 0.42 8.86 -4.16
CA ASP A 63 1.40 9.60 -3.39
C ASP A 63 0.80 10.14 -2.08
N THR A 64 -0.42 10.66 -2.15
CA THR A 64 -1.16 11.19 -1.00
C THR A 64 -1.64 10.09 -0.06
N THR A 65 -2.06 8.95 -0.60
CA THR A 65 -2.50 7.79 0.18
C THR A 65 -1.31 7.17 0.90
N LEU A 66 -0.20 6.91 0.19
CA LEU A 66 1.01 6.35 0.78
C LEU A 66 1.64 7.32 1.78
N GLY A 67 1.69 8.62 1.48
CA GLY A 67 2.20 9.62 2.42
C GLY A 67 1.37 9.69 3.70
N GLY A 68 0.03 9.63 3.60
CA GLY A 68 -0.85 9.60 4.76
C GLY A 68 -0.71 8.32 5.58
N LEU A 69 -0.66 7.15 4.92
CA LEU A 69 -0.46 5.87 5.59
C LEU A 69 0.91 5.80 6.26
N ALA A 70 1.97 6.18 5.56
CA ALA A 70 3.33 6.22 6.09
C ALA A 70 3.40 7.10 7.35
N ALA A 71 2.78 8.29 7.33
CA ALA A 71 2.72 9.15 8.49
C ALA A 71 2.00 8.48 9.68
N CYS A 72 0.93 7.71 9.44
CA CYS A 72 0.21 7.02 10.51
C CYS A 72 0.94 5.78 11.04
N THR A 73 1.90 5.23 10.28
CA THR A 73 2.66 4.02 10.65
C THR A 73 4.13 4.30 10.98
N GLU A 74 4.55 5.56 10.99
CA GLU A 74 5.94 6.00 11.18
C GLU A 74 6.46 5.62 12.57
N GLU A 75 5.70 5.93 13.62
CA GLU A 75 6.11 5.71 15.00
C GLU A 75 5.54 4.40 15.56
N PRO A 76 6.33 3.64 16.35
CA PRO A 76 5.81 2.54 17.14
C PRO A 76 4.70 2.99 18.10
N GLY A 77 3.53 2.37 18.00
CA GLY A 77 2.39 2.73 18.82
C GLY A 77 1.11 1.99 18.46
N SER A 78 0.05 2.32 19.19
CA SER A 78 -1.29 1.74 19.04
C SER A 78 -1.91 2.06 17.68
N LEU A 79 -1.79 3.30 17.18
CA LEU A 79 -2.25 3.68 15.84
C LEU A 79 -1.62 2.81 14.75
N ARG A 80 -0.29 2.66 14.76
CA ARG A 80 0.43 1.80 13.82
C ARG A 80 -0.06 0.36 13.89
N SER A 81 -0.19 -0.19 15.10
CA SER A 81 -0.66 -1.56 15.31
C SER A 81 -2.09 -1.76 14.79
N GLU A 82 -3.00 -0.81 15.06
CA GLU A 82 -4.40 -0.89 14.62
C GLU A 82 -4.51 -0.80 13.10
N ILE A 83 -3.78 0.13 12.46
CA ILE A 83 -3.73 0.25 11.00
C ILE A 83 -3.20 -1.04 10.37
N MET A 84 -2.06 -1.56 10.83
CA MET A 84 -1.41 -2.70 10.20
C MET A 84 -2.12 -4.04 10.47
N LYS A 85 -3.03 -4.11 11.45
CA LYS A 85 -3.93 -5.26 11.65
C LYS A 85 -5.19 -5.18 10.78
N SER A 86 -5.47 -4.04 10.15
CA SER A 86 -6.65 -3.88 9.32
C SER A 86 -6.51 -4.59 7.97
N PRO A 87 -7.47 -5.45 7.55
CA PRO A 87 -7.45 -6.02 6.21
C PRO A 87 -7.59 -4.97 5.10
N ASP A 88 -8.33 -3.88 5.37
CA ASP A 88 -8.50 -2.77 4.43
C ASP A 88 -7.17 -2.06 4.14
N PHE A 89 -6.29 -1.94 5.14
CA PHE A 89 -4.94 -1.40 4.96
C PHE A 89 -4.13 -2.25 3.96
N TRP A 90 -4.14 -3.57 4.13
CA TRP A 90 -3.44 -4.49 3.23
C TRP A 90 -4.04 -4.49 1.82
N ALA A 91 -5.36 -4.35 1.70
CA ALA A 91 -6.02 -4.20 0.40
C ALA A 91 -5.59 -2.92 -0.32
N ILE A 92 -5.51 -1.79 0.39
CA ILE A 92 -5.02 -0.51 -0.16
C ILE A 92 -3.56 -0.66 -0.62
N LEU A 93 -2.68 -1.21 0.23
CA LEU A 93 -1.28 -1.44 -0.15
C LEU A 93 -1.15 -2.36 -1.37
N ARG A 94 -1.99 -3.39 -1.47
CA ARG A 94 -2.00 -4.32 -2.61
C ARG A 94 -2.38 -3.62 -3.92
N ILE A 95 -3.36 -2.73 -3.89
CA ILE A 95 -3.75 -1.91 -5.06
C ILE A 95 -2.59 -1.01 -5.48
N LEU A 96 -1.98 -0.32 -4.51
CA LEU A 96 -0.91 0.64 -4.74
C LEU A 96 0.39 -0.02 -5.21
N ALA A 97 0.69 -1.22 -4.71
CA ALA A 97 1.82 -2.03 -5.15
C ALA A 97 1.77 -2.38 -6.65
N GLY A 98 0.58 -2.36 -7.27
CA GLY A 98 0.44 -2.54 -8.72
C GLY A 98 1.07 -1.42 -9.56
N ASN A 99 1.41 -0.28 -8.95
CA ASN A 99 2.18 0.78 -9.58
C ASN A 99 3.66 0.66 -9.16
N PRO A 100 4.61 0.44 -10.09
CA PRO A 100 6.04 0.32 -9.76
C PRO A 100 6.60 1.56 -9.04
N ASP A 101 6.08 2.75 -9.34
CA ASP A 101 6.51 3.99 -8.70
C ASP A 101 6.21 4.02 -7.19
N CYS A 102 5.26 3.18 -6.73
CA CYS A 102 4.88 3.07 -5.33
C CYS A 102 5.75 2.09 -4.53
N ALA A 103 6.55 1.25 -5.20
CA ALA A 103 7.26 0.14 -4.56
C ALA A 103 8.11 0.62 -3.38
N THR A 104 8.91 1.67 -3.57
CA THR A 104 9.78 2.25 -2.53
C THR A 104 8.99 2.62 -1.27
N SER A 105 7.86 3.32 -1.43
CA SER A 105 7.03 3.76 -0.30
C SER A 105 6.33 2.59 0.39
N VAL A 106 5.87 1.59 -0.38
CA VAL A 106 5.26 0.38 0.18
C VAL A 106 6.27 -0.43 1.00
N PHE A 107 7.50 -0.60 0.49
CA PHE A 107 8.58 -1.27 1.23
C PHE A 107 8.97 -0.50 2.50
N ALA A 108 9.03 0.83 2.45
CA ALA A 108 9.31 1.63 3.65
C ALA A 108 8.25 1.45 4.74
N ILE A 109 6.96 1.37 4.36
CA ILE A 109 5.88 1.07 5.32
C ILE A 109 6.04 -0.34 5.91
N LEU A 110 6.38 -1.34 5.09
CA LEU A 110 6.63 -2.71 5.56
C LEU A 110 7.81 -2.78 6.53
N GLU A 111 8.93 -2.13 6.20
CA GLU A 111 10.13 -2.08 7.04
C GLU A 111 9.82 -1.40 8.38
N ASN A 112 9.11 -0.27 8.37
CA ASN A 112 8.65 0.39 9.60
C ASN A 112 7.72 -0.51 10.42
N GLY A 113 6.90 -1.35 9.79
CA GLY A 113 6.04 -2.30 10.50
C GLY A 113 6.77 -3.50 11.09
N ALA A 114 7.82 -3.97 10.42
CA ALA A 114 8.69 -5.05 10.89
C ALA A 114 9.65 -4.58 11.99
N THR A 115 9.97 -3.28 12.02
CA THR A 115 10.92 -2.70 12.97
C THR A 115 10.25 -1.92 14.11
N GLY A 116 11.01 -1.69 15.17
CA GLY A 116 10.55 -1.02 16.39
C GLY A 116 10.02 -1.97 17.46
N ASN A 117 9.77 -1.44 18.66
CA ASN A 117 9.33 -2.21 19.81
C ASN A 117 8.02 -1.63 20.38
N PRO A 118 6.89 -2.35 20.32
CA PRO A 118 6.71 -3.67 19.68
C PRO A 118 6.60 -3.56 18.15
N PRO A 119 6.99 -4.59 17.38
CA PRO A 119 6.73 -4.62 15.95
C PRO A 119 5.22 -4.67 15.66
N ALA A 120 4.82 -4.14 14.50
CA ALA A 120 3.42 -4.13 14.07
C ALA A 120 3.07 -5.29 13.13
N ILE A 121 4.07 -5.91 12.49
CA ILE A 121 3.92 -7.19 11.80
C ILE A 121 4.12 -8.31 12.83
N VAL A 122 3.06 -9.07 13.05
CA VAL A 122 2.91 -10.16 14.02
C VAL A 122 2.21 -11.34 13.34
N ALA A 123 1.98 -12.44 14.07
CA ALA A 123 1.38 -13.65 13.50
C ALA A 123 0.07 -13.39 12.71
N ASP A 124 -0.80 -12.50 13.21
CA ASP A 124 -2.12 -12.23 12.63
C ASP A 124 -2.08 -11.58 11.24
N ASN A 125 -1.01 -10.83 10.92
CA ASN A 125 -0.87 -10.11 9.65
C ASN A 125 0.39 -10.52 8.86
N TYR A 126 1.11 -11.52 9.33
CA TYR A 126 2.32 -12.05 8.68
C TYR A 126 2.02 -12.56 7.27
N GLU A 127 0.92 -13.30 7.08
CA GLU A 127 0.53 -13.82 5.77
C GLU A 127 0.24 -12.69 4.76
N ALA A 128 -0.39 -11.61 5.20
CA ALA A 128 -0.64 -10.45 4.36
C ALA A 128 0.66 -9.75 3.94
N ALA A 129 1.62 -9.62 4.87
CA ALA A 129 2.95 -9.08 4.58
C ALA A 129 3.70 -9.95 3.55
N ILE A 130 3.76 -11.27 3.76
CA ILE A 130 4.39 -12.20 2.82
C ILE A 130 3.69 -12.20 1.46
N GLY A 131 2.35 -12.17 1.43
CA GLY A 131 1.58 -12.09 0.19
C GLY A 131 1.91 -10.84 -0.62
N LEU A 132 2.12 -9.70 0.04
CA LEU A 132 2.53 -8.45 -0.60
C LEU A 132 3.98 -8.53 -1.15
N LEU A 133 4.90 -9.11 -0.38
CA LEU A 133 6.29 -9.33 -0.84
C LEU A 133 6.36 -10.31 -2.01
N ASN A 134 5.61 -11.40 -1.96
CA ASN A 134 5.52 -12.38 -3.03
C ASN A 134 4.97 -11.75 -4.32
N PHE A 135 4.04 -10.79 -4.20
CA PHE A 135 3.56 -10.07 -5.37
C PHE A 135 4.66 -9.24 -6.06
N PHE A 136 5.49 -8.53 -5.29
CA PHE A 136 6.63 -7.82 -5.86
C PHE A 136 7.64 -8.79 -6.49
N ALA A 137 7.93 -9.91 -5.82
CA ALA A 137 8.83 -10.93 -6.36
C ALA A 137 8.32 -11.52 -7.68
N SER A 138 7.01 -11.83 -7.75
CA SER A 138 6.38 -12.35 -8.97
C SER A 138 6.37 -11.33 -10.11
N ALA A 139 6.21 -10.04 -9.80
CA ALA A 139 6.28 -8.96 -10.79
C ALA A 139 7.71 -8.70 -11.30
N ALA A 140 8.72 -9.03 -10.50
CA ALA A 140 10.14 -8.87 -10.84
C ALA A 140 10.74 -10.10 -11.55
N ALA A 141 10.06 -11.25 -11.52
CA ALA A 141 10.53 -12.47 -12.17
C ALA A 141 10.66 -12.25 -13.68
N PRO A 142 11.83 -12.55 -14.30
CA PRO A 142 11.95 -12.55 -15.74
C PRO A 142 10.91 -13.50 -16.33
N ILE A 143 10.21 -13.07 -17.37
CA ILE A 143 9.46 -13.99 -18.23
C ILE A 143 10.52 -14.92 -18.82
N GLU A 144 10.70 -16.11 -18.25
CA GLU A 144 11.49 -17.14 -18.90
C GLU A 144 10.84 -17.38 -20.27
N PRO A 145 11.58 -17.26 -21.39
CA PRO A 145 11.06 -17.72 -22.66
C PRO A 145 10.84 -19.21 -22.50
N SER A 146 9.58 -19.62 -22.33
CA SER A 146 9.20 -21.02 -22.36
C SER A 146 9.73 -21.60 -23.67
N GLU A 147 10.71 -22.48 -23.59
CA GLU A 147 11.16 -23.30 -24.70
C GLU A 147 10.06 -24.30 -25.04
N LEU A 148 9.00 -23.82 -25.71
CA LEU A 148 8.08 -24.68 -26.43
C LEU A 148 7.77 -24.07 -27.79
N ASN A 149 8.44 -24.67 -28.77
CA ASN A 149 8.03 -24.82 -30.16
C ASN A 149 8.13 -23.59 -31.05
N SER A 150 9.22 -23.61 -31.81
CA SER A 150 9.43 -22.98 -33.11
C SER A 150 8.19 -23.00 -34.02
N VAL A 151 7.54 -21.85 -34.18
CA VAL A 151 6.79 -21.49 -35.39
C VAL A 151 7.08 -20.01 -35.70
N PRO A 152 7.62 -19.66 -36.89
CA PRO A 152 7.93 -18.28 -37.20
C PRO A 152 6.69 -17.57 -37.74
N ASN A 153 6.03 -16.72 -36.94
CA ASN A 153 5.17 -15.69 -37.52
C ASN A 153 5.03 -14.42 -36.66
N GLN A 154 5.72 -13.38 -37.13
CA GLN A 154 5.40 -11.94 -37.11
C GLN A 154 4.57 -11.31 -35.97
N ARG A 155 5.21 -10.29 -35.34
CA ARG A 155 4.68 -9.00 -34.80
C ARG A 155 4.23 -8.92 -33.34
N ARG A 156 5.14 -8.51 -32.46
CA ARG A 156 5.25 -7.16 -31.83
C ARG A 156 6.25 -7.28 -30.68
N VAL A 157 7.42 -6.65 -30.82
CA VAL A 157 8.42 -6.59 -29.75
C VAL A 157 7.88 -5.68 -28.66
N GLN A 158 7.29 -6.25 -27.60
CA GLN A 158 7.21 -5.58 -26.32
C GLN A 158 8.61 -5.67 -25.70
N LYS A 159 9.24 -4.50 -25.46
CA LYS A 159 10.51 -4.43 -24.75
C LYS A 159 10.34 -5.07 -23.37
N PRO A 160 11.22 -5.98 -22.94
CA PRO A 160 11.22 -6.44 -21.56
C PRO A 160 11.53 -5.23 -20.67
N LEU A 161 10.62 -4.92 -19.75
CA LEU A 161 10.90 -4.02 -18.63
C LEU A 161 12.08 -4.63 -17.87
N LYS A 162 13.20 -3.92 -17.82
CA LYS A 162 14.35 -4.35 -17.03
C LYS A 162 13.90 -4.47 -15.57
N PRO A 163 14.26 -5.54 -14.86
CA PRO A 163 14.01 -5.60 -13.43
C PRO A 163 14.72 -4.41 -12.78
N ASP A 164 13.98 -3.62 -12.02
CA ASP A 164 14.53 -2.52 -11.25
C ASP A 164 15.32 -3.12 -10.07
N ASN A 165 16.64 -3.18 -10.22
CA ASN A 165 17.54 -3.79 -9.24
C ASN A 165 17.37 -3.19 -7.83
N GLU A 166 16.97 -1.92 -7.72
CA GLU A 166 16.72 -1.30 -6.41
C GLU A 166 15.47 -1.88 -5.74
N SER A 167 14.40 -2.12 -6.49
CA SER A 167 13.18 -2.76 -5.98
C SER A 167 13.44 -4.21 -5.55
N VAL A 168 14.30 -4.94 -6.27
CA VAL A 168 14.73 -6.30 -5.89
C VAL A 168 15.55 -6.27 -4.60
N GLU A 169 16.51 -5.34 -4.47
CA GLU A 169 17.32 -5.21 -3.24
C GLU A 169 16.45 -4.87 -2.02
N ARG A 170 15.48 -3.95 -2.17
CA ARG A 170 14.51 -3.61 -1.12
C ARG A 170 13.64 -4.82 -0.74
N GLY A 171 13.20 -5.60 -1.73
CA GLY A 171 12.45 -6.84 -1.50
C GLY A 171 13.25 -7.86 -0.70
N CYS A 172 14.51 -8.10 -1.07
CA CYS A 172 15.41 -8.98 -0.32
C CYS A 172 15.62 -8.49 1.12
N ARG A 173 15.82 -7.18 1.33
CA ARG A 173 15.99 -6.59 2.65
C ARG A 173 14.75 -6.80 3.53
N ALA A 174 13.56 -6.57 2.98
CA ALA A 174 12.30 -6.77 3.71
C ALA A 174 12.11 -8.24 4.15
N ILE A 175 12.42 -9.21 3.27
CA ILE A 175 12.35 -10.63 3.61
C ILE A 175 13.34 -11.00 4.71
N ILE A 176 14.60 -10.53 4.61
CA ILE A 176 15.64 -10.78 5.62
C ILE A 176 15.21 -10.21 6.98
N THR A 177 14.69 -8.98 7.02
CA THR A 177 14.19 -8.38 8.25
C THR A 177 13.07 -9.21 8.87
N LEU A 178 12.10 -9.68 8.07
CA LEU A 178 11.00 -10.53 8.58
C LEU A 178 11.46 -11.90 9.07
N GLN A 179 12.51 -12.47 8.48
CA GLN A 179 13.02 -13.80 8.85
C GLN A 179 13.84 -13.78 10.16
N HIS A 180 14.36 -12.61 10.55
CA HIS A 180 15.13 -12.42 11.78
C HIS A 180 14.30 -11.90 12.96
N MET A 181 12.99 -11.71 12.79
CA MET A 181 12.03 -11.45 13.88
C MET A 181 11.75 -12.72 14.68
#